data_AF-A0A7Y5RZJ4-F1
#
_entry.id   AF-A0A7Y5RZJ4-F1
#
_cell.length_a   1.000
_cell.length_b   1.000
_cell.length_c   1.000
_cell.angle_alpha   90.00
_cell.angle_beta   90.00
_cell.angle_gamma   90.00
#
_symmetry.space_group_name_H-M   'P 1'
#
loop_
_entity.id
_entity.type
_entity.pdbx_description
1 polymer ?
#
loop_
_entity_poly.entity_id
_entity_poly.type
_entity_poly.pdbx_seq_one_letter_code
_entity_poly.pdbx_strand_id
1 'polypeptide(L)'
;MPARLPNLLWIVTTQWRAQACGFAGDPQAHTPSLDALAVVAVNHTQAVTPHPFGPFARAALLTGVPSPENGVQDYFDPLPVETRTIAHRLAAAGYATSSAISTVSVCWQGWDFATSPSLLRRASPSRPRRAAPQPRRCGPTSGAPCREASR
;
A
#
# COMPACT_ATOMS: atom_id res chain seq x y z
N MET A 1 -4.15 37.83 -7.41
CA MET A 1 -3.73 36.54 -7.98
C MET A 1 -4.68 35.48 -7.43
N PRO A 2 -5.47 34.75 -8.24
CA PRO A 2 -6.22 33.63 -7.72
C PRO A 2 -5.24 32.65 -7.06
N ALA A 3 -5.52 32.24 -5.83
CA ALA A 3 -4.66 31.32 -5.11
C ALA A 3 -4.54 30.02 -5.90
N ARG A 4 -3.30 29.58 -6.19
CA ARG A 4 -3.04 28.33 -6.88
C ARG A 4 -3.62 27.18 -6.05
N LEU A 5 -4.32 26.25 -6.70
CA LEU A 5 -4.80 25.03 -6.03
C LEU A 5 -3.61 24.26 -5.44
N PRO A 6 -3.66 23.81 -4.17
CA PRO A 6 -2.61 22.99 -3.58
C PRO A 6 -2.55 21.63 -4.27
N ASN A 7 -1.40 20.95 -4.22
CA ASN A 7 -1.33 19.55 -4.66
C ASN A 7 -1.68 18.63 -3.48
N LEU A 8 -2.46 17.58 -3.75
CA LEU A 8 -2.86 16.60 -2.74
C LEU A 8 -2.12 15.28 -3.00
N LEU A 9 -1.34 14.83 -2.02
CA LEU A 9 -0.68 13.52 -2.03
C LEU A 9 -1.32 12.63 -0.98
N TRP A 10 -1.93 11.53 -1.42
CA TRP A 10 -2.57 10.57 -0.53
C TRP A 10 -1.79 9.26 -0.51
N ILE A 11 -1.21 8.94 0.65
CA ILE A 11 -0.45 7.71 0.89
C ILE A 11 -1.30 6.80 1.76
N VAL A 12 -1.60 5.61 1.26
CA VAL A 12 -2.36 4.58 1.99
C VAL A 12 -1.54 3.32 2.04
N THR A 13 -1.33 2.80 3.26
CA THR A 13 -0.65 1.53 3.50
C THR A 13 -1.67 0.45 3.85
N THR A 14 -1.33 -0.81 3.60
CA THR A 14 -2.20 -1.96 3.91
C THR A 14 -1.64 -2.74 5.08
N GLN A 15 -2.52 -3.22 5.97
CA GLN A 15 -2.14 -4.03 7.14
C GLN A 15 -1.12 -3.34 8.08
N TRP A 16 -1.12 -2.01 8.11
CA TRP A 16 -0.26 -1.23 8.99
C TRP A 16 -0.88 -1.16 10.40
N ARG A 17 -0.07 -1.40 11.43
CA ARG A 17 -0.47 -1.23 12.83
C ARG A 17 -0.16 0.18 13.29
N ALA A 18 -1.13 0.91 13.86
CA ALA A 18 -0.96 2.32 14.22
C ALA A 18 0.26 2.60 15.11
N GLN A 19 0.59 1.68 16.01
CA GLN A 19 1.74 1.77 16.90
C GLN A 19 3.09 1.49 16.23
N ALA A 20 3.15 0.91 15.03
CA ALA A 20 4.39 0.48 14.38
C ALA A 20 5.17 1.64 13.72
N CYS A 21 5.32 2.76 14.45
CA CYS A 21 6.06 3.95 14.05
C CYS A 21 6.85 4.50 15.25
N GLY A 22 8.02 5.09 14.99
CA GLY A 22 8.83 5.74 16.01
C GLY A 22 8.06 6.88 16.70
N PHE A 23 7.38 7.73 15.94
CA PHE A 23 6.54 8.81 16.49
C PHE A 23 5.34 8.34 17.32
N ALA A 24 4.92 7.07 17.16
CA ALA A 24 3.84 6.46 17.94
C ALA A 24 4.36 5.75 19.21
N GLY A 25 5.67 5.79 19.47
CA GLY A 25 6.29 5.26 20.67
C GLY A 25 6.81 3.83 20.59
N ASP A 26 6.90 3.22 19.39
CA ASP A 26 7.52 1.90 19.23
C ASP A 26 9.05 2.01 19.17
N PRO A 27 9.78 1.48 20.18
CA PRO A 27 11.23 1.58 20.25
C PRO A 27 11.96 0.72 19.21
N GLN A 28 11.27 -0.22 18.55
CA GLN A 28 11.82 -1.08 17.49
C GLN A 28 11.52 -0.54 16.09
N ALA A 29 10.58 0.40 15.95
CA ALA A 29 10.20 0.97 14.66
C ALA A 29 11.22 2.03 14.21
N HIS A 30 11.91 1.77 13.10
CA HIS A 30 12.83 2.73 12.48
C HIS A 30 12.17 3.44 11.30
N THR A 31 11.50 4.56 11.56
CA THR A 31 10.67 5.30 10.59
C THR A 31 11.02 6.79 10.46
N PRO A 32 12.30 7.15 10.20
CA PRO A 32 12.76 8.55 10.31
C PRO A 32 11.99 9.54 9.42
N SER A 33 11.55 9.12 8.23
CA SER A 33 10.77 9.99 7.33
C SER A 33 9.35 10.23 7.84
N LEU A 34 8.72 9.24 8.47
CA LEU A 34 7.39 9.42 9.07
C LEU A 34 7.48 10.22 10.36
N ASP A 35 8.55 10.01 11.13
CA ASP A 35 8.79 10.74 12.38
C ASP A 35 9.03 12.22 12.08
N ALA A 36 9.81 12.55 11.05
CA ALA A 36 9.98 13.92 10.57
C ALA A 36 8.67 14.54 10.07
N LEU A 37 7.82 13.76 9.37
CA LEU A 37 6.51 14.23 8.93
C LEU A 37 5.58 14.52 10.13
N ALA A 38 5.60 13.68 11.15
CA ALA A 38 4.76 13.82 12.34
C ALA A 38 5.04 15.11 13.12
N VAL A 39 6.25 15.68 13.03
CA VAL A 39 6.60 16.96 13.67
C VAL A 39 5.85 18.15 13.04
N VAL A 40 5.56 18.08 11.74
CA VAL A 40 4.92 19.18 10.97
C VAL A 40 3.48 18.87 10.57
N ALA A 41 2.97 17.68 10.92
CA ALA A 41 1.63 17.21 10.58
C ALA A 41 0.71 17.18 11.80
N VAL A 42 -0.59 17.09 11.53
CA VAL A 42 -1.58 16.78 12.57
C VAL A 42 -1.74 15.27 12.64
N ASN A 43 -1.45 14.68 13.81
CA ASN A 43 -1.61 13.25 14.05
C ASN A 43 -2.96 12.95 14.70
N HIS A 44 -3.79 12.15 14.04
CA HIS A 44 -5.07 11.69 14.59
C HIS A 44 -4.90 10.32 15.27
N THR A 45 -4.73 10.33 16.60
CA THR A 45 -4.50 9.11 17.41
C THR A 45 -5.73 8.20 17.57
N GLN A 46 -6.92 8.71 17.21
CA GLN A 46 -8.20 8.00 17.30
C GLN A 46 -8.79 7.73 15.90
N ALA A 47 -7.94 7.60 14.88
CA ALA A 47 -8.37 7.22 13.53
C ALA A 47 -8.63 5.71 13.47
N VAL A 48 -9.88 5.31 13.23
CA VAL A 48 -10.31 3.90 13.17
C VAL A 48 -10.76 3.56 11.75
N THR A 49 -10.36 2.38 11.28
CA THR A 49 -10.82 1.89 9.97
C THR A 49 -12.33 1.62 10.00
N PRO A 50 -13.09 2.00 8.96
CA PRO A 50 -14.51 1.68 8.88
C PRO A 50 -14.77 0.17 8.72
N HIS A 51 -13.75 -0.60 8.31
CA HIS A 51 -13.86 -2.04 8.10
C HIS A 51 -12.52 -2.75 8.33
N PRO A 52 -12.48 -3.95 8.95
CA PRO A 52 -11.22 -4.69 9.17
C PRO A 52 -10.61 -5.31 7.90
N PHE A 53 -11.43 -5.56 6.87
CA PHE A 53 -10.94 -6.08 5.58
C PHE A 53 -10.62 -4.96 4.58
N GLY A 54 -9.50 -5.15 3.87
CA GLY A 54 -8.92 -4.16 2.96
C GLY A 54 -9.83 -3.69 1.80
N PRO A 55 -10.55 -4.57 1.08
CA PRO A 55 -11.46 -4.13 0.01
C PRO A 55 -12.56 -3.19 0.51
N PHE A 56 -13.31 -3.59 1.53
CA PHE A 56 -14.38 -2.79 2.13
C PHE A 56 -13.86 -1.49 2.75
N ALA A 57 -12.70 -1.54 3.44
CA ALA A 57 -12.08 -0.35 4.00
C ALA A 57 -11.71 0.68 2.92
N ARG A 58 -11.15 0.22 1.79
CA ARG A 58 -10.80 1.09 0.66
C ARG A 58 -12.03 1.61 -0.07
N ALA A 59 -13.06 0.78 -0.26
CA ALA A 59 -14.33 1.21 -0.83
C ALA A 59 -14.92 2.34 0.02
N ALA A 60 -15.02 2.15 1.34
CA ALA A 60 -15.49 3.18 2.25
C ALA A 60 -14.61 4.44 2.28
N LEU A 61 -13.29 4.27 2.20
CA LEU A 61 -12.34 5.39 2.13
C LEU A 61 -12.50 6.24 0.86
N LEU A 62 -12.78 5.61 -0.29
CA LEU A 62 -12.97 6.33 -1.54
C LEU A 62 -14.34 6.97 -1.68
N THR A 63 -15.39 6.31 -1.19
CA THR A 63 -16.78 6.77 -1.37
C THR A 63 -17.24 7.65 -0.22
N GLY A 64 -16.63 7.52 0.96
CA GLY A 64 -17.12 8.10 2.21
C GLY A 64 -18.33 7.37 2.80
N VAL A 65 -18.69 6.19 2.27
CA VAL A 65 -19.86 5.41 2.65
C VAL A 65 -19.42 4.01 3.10
N PRO A 66 -19.80 3.54 4.31
CA PRO A 66 -19.37 2.23 4.81
C PRO A 66 -19.91 1.09 3.92
N SER A 67 -19.22 -0.05 3.91
CA SER A 67 -19.77 -1.27 3.32
C SER A 67 -20.77 -1.90 4.29
N PRO A 68 -21.90 -2.48 3.81
CA PRO A 68 -22.25 -2.73 2.41
C PRO A 68 -22.98 -1.59 1.68
N GLU A 69 -23.22 -0.45 2.33
CA GLU A 69 -24.02 0.67 1.79
C GLU A 69 -23.42 1.31 0.52
N ASN A 70 -22.10 1.18 0.34
CA ASN A 70 -21.39 1.62 -0.87
C ASN A 70 -21.53 0.66 -2.07
N GLY A 71 -22.28 -0.45 -1.93
CA GLY A 71 -22.55 -1.44 -2.97
C GLY A 71 -21.51 -2.56 -3.07
N VAL A 72 -20.49 -2.58 -2.22
CA VAL A 72 -19.52 -3.69 -2.12
C VAL A 72 -19.92 -4.58 -0.96
N GLN A 73 -20.38 -5.80 -1.24
CA GLN A 73 -20.91 -6.74 -0.23
C GLN A 73 -19.95 -7.92 0.01
N ASP A 74 -19.32 -8.42 -1.04
CA ASP A 74 -18.34 -9.51 -0.98
C ASP A 74 -16.92 -9.01 -1.30
N TYR A 75 -15.93 -9.81 -0.92
CA TYR A 75 -14.51 -9.52 -1.06
C TYR A 75 -14.08 -9.25 -2.52
N PHE A 76 -14.75 -9.90 -3.46
CA PHE A 76 -14.45 -9.82 -4.89
C PHE A 76 -15.39 -8.87 -5.65
N ASP A 77 -16.34 -8.22 -4.96
CA ASP A 77 -17.24 -7.29 -5.61
C ASP A 77 -16.48 -6.08 -6.14
N PRO A 78 -16.71 -5.69 -7.40
CA PRO A 78 -16.19 -4.42 -7.90
C PRO A 78 -16.91 -3.26 -7.22
N LEU A 79 -16.26 -2.10 -7.17
CA LEU A 79 -16.96 -0.88 -6.83
C LEU A 79 -17.99 -0.56 -7.93
N PRO A 80 -19.26 -0.28 -7.62
CA PRO A 80 -20.24 0.03 -8.66
C PRO A 80 -19.80 1.26 -9.48
N VAL A 81 -19.97 1.19 -10.80
CA VAL A 81 -19.50 2.22 -11.74
C VAL A 81 -20.12 3.59 -11.48
N GLU A 82 -21.38 3.61 -11.03
CA GLU A 82 -22.11 4.84 -10.71
C GLU A 82 -21.68 5.48 -9.38
N THR A 83 -20.86 4.79 -8.59
CA THR A 83 -20.49 5.24 -7.25
C THR A 83 -19.52 6.42 -7.33
N ARG A 84 -19.94 7.55 -6.77
CA ARG A 84 -19.11 8.74 -6.73
C ARG A 84 -17.99 8.60 -5.71
N THR A 85 -16.74 8.67 -6.18
CA THR A 85 -15.54 8.62 -5.33
C THR A 85 -15.01 10.03 -5.05
N ILE A 86 -14.05 10.11 -4.12
CA ILE A 86 -13.25 11.30 -3.88
C ILE A 86 -12.48 11.76 -5.12
N ALA A 87 -12.08 10.84 -6.02
CA ALA A 87 -11.46 11.22 -7.29
C ALA A 87 -12.42 12.04 -8.16
N HIS A 88 -13.69 11.62 -8.27
CA HIS A 88 -14.73 12.38 -8.97
C HIS A 88 -14.99 13.76 -8.33
N ARG A 89 -14.93 13.84 -6.99
CA ARG A 89 -15.08 15.13 -6.27
C ARG A 89 -13.89 16.07 -6.52
N LEU A 90 -12.67 15.55 -6.51
CA LEU A 90 -11.45 16.31 -6.80
C LEU A 90 -11.40 16.77 -8.25
N ALA A 91 -11.77 15.90 -9.19
CA ALA A 91 -11.86 16.25 -10.62
C ALA A 91 -12.87 17.39 -10.86
N ALA A 92 -14.04 17.33 -10.23
CA ALA A 92 -15.04 18.40 -10.30
C ALA A 92 -14.54 19.73 -9.68
N ALA A 93 -13.58 19.67 -8.76
CA ALA A 93 -12.91 20.84 -8.18
C ALA A 93 -11.69 21.33 -8.97
N GLY A 94 -11.41 20.75 -10.15
CA GLY A 94 -10.32 21.17 -11.05
C GLY A 94 -8.98 20.47 -10.81
N TYR A 95 -8.95 19.38 -10.03
CA TYR A 95 -7.74 18.59 -9.80
C TYR A 95 -7.58 17.51 -10.86
N ALA A 96 -6.35 17.32 -11.35
CA ALA A 96 -5.99 16.11 -12.07
C ALA A 96 -5.74 14.98 -11.07
N THR A 97 -6.46 13.86 -11.20
CA THR A 97 -6.36 12.72 -10.30
C THR A 97 -5.64 11.54 -10.96
N SER A 98 -4.64 10.99 -10.28
CA SER A 98 -3.95 9.76 -10.68
C SER A 98 -3.65 8.92 -9.44
N SER A 99 -3.63 7.60 -9.59
CA SER A 99 -3.12 6.70 -8.55
C SER A 99 -2.02 5.81 -9.13
N ALA A 100 -1.13 5.39 -8.26
CA ALA A 100 -0.12 4.38 -8.54
C ALA A 100 -0.15 3.37 -7.40
N ILE A 101 -0.22 2.09 -7.74
CA ILE A 101 -0.38 1.00 -6.77
C ILE A 101 0.84 0.08 -6.93
N SER A 102 1.58 -0.15 -5.84
CA SER A 102 2.75 -1.02 -5.86
C SER A 102 2.43 -2.49 -5.62
N THR A 103 1.27 -2.80 -5.02
CA THR A 103 0.82 -4.16 -4.71
C THR A 103 -0.36 -4.53 -5.58
N VAL A 104 -0.12 -5.45 -6.53
CA VAL A 104 -1.17 -6.08 -7.34
C VAL A 104 -1.96 -7.03 -6.45
N SER A 105 -3.05 -6.54 -5.86
CA SER A 105 -4.15 -7.42 -5.43
C SER A 105 -5.20 -7.38 -6.54
N VAL A 106 -5.64 -8.55 -6.99
CA VAL A 106 -6.26 -8.83 -8.31
C VAL A 106 -7.63 -8.17 -8.56
N CYS A 107 -8.19 -7.38 -7.61
CA CYS A 107 -9.50 -6.74 -7.76
C CYS A 107 -9.42 -5.20 -7.75
N TRP A 108 -8.97 -4.62 -8.87
CA TRP A 108 -8.99 -3.17 -9.14
C TRP A 108 -9.63 -2.84 -10.51
N GLN A 109 -10.58 -3.64 -10.97
CA GLN A 109 -11.39 -3.29 -12.14
C GLN A 109 -12.48 -2.30 -11.69
N GLY A 110 -12.52 -1.11 -12.29
CA GLY A 110 -13.54 -0.07 -12.01
C GLY A 110 -13.07 1.14 -11.17
N TRP A 111 -11.77 1.28 -10.92
CA TRP A 111 -11.23 2.39 -10.12
C TRP A 111 -10.62 3.41 -11.09
N ASP A 112 -11.35 4.50 -11.38
CA ASP A 112 -11.03 5.56 -12.36
C ASP A 112 -9.78 6.40 -12.02
N PHE A 113 -8.65 5.73 -11.83
CA PHE A 113 -7.36 6.36 -11.74
C PHE A 113 -6.58 6.04 -13.01
N ALA A 114 -6.14 7.10 -13.70
CA ALA A 114 -5.16 6.95 -14.76
C ALA A 114 -3.87 6.39 -14.17
N THR A 115 -3.64 5.09 -14.38
CA THR A 115 -2.36 4.45 -14.05
C THR A 115 -1.34 5.02 -15.03
N SER A 116 -0.48 5.96 -14.60
CA SER A 116 0.59 6.46 -15.46
C SER A 116 1.77 5.48 -15.45
N PRO A 117 2.07 4.76 -16.55
CA PRO A 117 3.14 3.76 -16.58
C PRO A 117 4.54 4.38 -16.40
N SER A 118 4.67 5.70 -16.56
CA SER A 118 5.94 6.42 -16.49
C SER A 118 6.49 6.57 -15.06
N LEU A 119 5.64 6.56 -14.04
CA LEU A 119 6.07 6.64 -12.63
C LEU A 119 6.62 5.31 -12.11
N LEU A 120 6.12 4.18 -12.61
CA LEU A 120 6.61 2.84 -12.27
C LEU A 120 8.05 2.59 -12.74
N ARG A 121 8.52 3.29 -13.78
CA ARG A 121 9.84 3.06 -14.37
C ARG A 121 10.99 3.73 -13.59
N ARG A 122 10.70 4.69 -12.69
CA ARG A 122 11.71 5.37 -11.85
C ARG A 122 11.98 4.68 -10.50
N ALA A 123 11.17 3.71 -10.10
CA ALA A 123 11.26 3.06 -8.78
C ALA A 123 12.04 1.72 -8.78
N SER A 124 12.75 1.39 -9.87
CA SER A 124 13.67 0.25 -9.86
C SER A 124 15.11 0.75 -9.72
N PRO A 125 15.71 0.75 -8.52
CA PRO A 125 17.15 0.73 -8.43
C PRO A 125 17.61 -0.61 -9.03
N SER A 126 18.44 -0.54 -10.06
CA SER A 126 19.12 -1.68 -10.66
C SER A 126 19.87 -2.45 -9.57
N ARG A 127 19.22 -3.48 -9.00
CA ARG A 127 19.86 -4.42 -8.09
C ARG A 127 20.87 -5.22 -8.91
N PRO A 128 22.18 -5.19 -8.61
CA PRO A 128 23.12 -6.09 -9.26
C PRO A 128 22.69 -7.53 -8.96
N ARG A 129 22.64 -8.36 -10.01
CA ARG A 129 22.31 -9.78 -9.94
C ARG A 129 23.21 -10.44 -8.88
N ARG A 130 22.62 -10.89 -7.78
CA ARG A 130 23.30 -11.76 -6.82
C ARG A 130 23.64 -13.05 -7.57
N ALA A 131 24.93 -13.39 -7.64
CA ALA A 131 25.39 -14.61 -8.28
C ALA A 131 24.67 -15.83 -7.71
N ALA A 132 24.29 -16.76 -8.58
CA ALA A 132 23.67 -18.02 -8.20
C ALA A 132 24.56 -18.76 -7.18
N PRO A 133 23.99 -19.40 -6.15
CA PRO A 133 24.79 -20.20 -5.22
C PRO A 133 25.44 -21.34 -6.01
N GLN A 134 26.77 -21.42 -5.95
CA GLN A 134 27.54 -22.48 -6.60
C GLN A 134 27.14 -23.85 -6.03
N PRO A 135 26.97 -24.88 -6.86
CA PRO A 135 26.71 -26.23 -6.37
C PRO A 135 27.92 -26.70 -5.56
N ARG A 136 27.67 -27.14 -4.32
CA ARG A 136 28.72 -27.70 -3.45
C ARG A 136 29.28 -28.95 -4.14
N ARG A 137 30.57 -28.93 -4.47
CA ARG A 137 31.32 -30.11 -4.89
C ARG A 137 31.42 -31.06 -3.69
N CYS A 138 30.82 -32.24 -3.79
CA CYS A 138 31.13 -33.35 -2.90
C CYS A 138 32.52 -33.89 -3.27
N GLY A 139 33.49 -33.73 -2.36
CA GLY A 139 34.78 -34.42 -2.44
C GLY A 139 34.64 -35.89 -1.99
N PRO A 140 35.52 -36.80 -2.46
CA PRO A 140 35.38 -38.23 -2.20
C PRO A 140 35.95 -38.61 -0.82
N THR A 141 35.52 -39.78 -0.35
CA THR A 141 36.11 -40.62 0.72
C THR A 141 35.99 -40.14 2.18
N SER A 142 35.03 -40.72 2.92
CA SER A 142 35.28 -41.68 4.01
C SER A 142 33.93 -42.01 4.68
N GLY A 143 33.58 -43.29 4.77
CA GLY A 143 32.23 -43.76 5.11
C GLY A 143 31.70 -43.35 6.48
N ALA A 144 30.50 -42.75 6.48
CA ALA A 144 29.49 -42.84 7.53
C ALA A 144 28.15 -42.30 6.97
N PRO A 145 27.00 -42.97 7.16
CA PRO A 145 25.72 -42.51 6.64
C PRO A 145 25.17 -41.29 7.41
N CYS A 146 24.73 -40.30 6.63
CA CYS A 146 24.14 -39.04 7.07
C CYS A 146 22.77 -39.30 7.70
N ARG A 147 22.58 -38.96 8.99
CA ARG A 147 21.26 -38.94 9.64
C ARG A 147 20.57 -37.61 9.37
N GLU A 148 19.39 -37.66 8.78
CA GLU A 148 18.43 -36.56 8.70
C GLU A 148 18.01 -36.14 10.11
N ALA A 149 18.25 -34.88 10.47
CA ALA A 149 17.71 -34.27 11.66
C ALA A 149 16.44 -33.50 11.29
N SER A 150 15.30 -34.09 11.64
CA SER A 150 14.01 -33.43 11.72
C SER A 150 13.95 -32.57 12.99
N ARG A 151 13.73 -31.26 12.81
CA ARG A 151 12.82 -30.38 13.57
C ARG A 151 12.88 -28.96 13.04
#